data_AF-A0A369AGJ1-F1
#
_entry.id   AF-A0A369AGJ1-F1
#
_cell.length_a   1.000
_cell.length_b   1.000
_cell.length_c   1.000
_cell.angle_alpha   90.00
_cell.angle_beta   90.00
_cell.angle_gamma   90.00
#
_symmetry.space_group_name_H-M   'P 1'
#
loop_
_entity.id
_entity.type
_entity.pdbx_description
1 polymer ?
#
loop_
_entity_poly.entity_id
_entity_poly.type
_entity_poly.pdbx_seq_one_letter_code
_entity_poly.pdbx_strand_id
1 'polypeptide(L)'
;MNVIVEINGRQAIPVRAIPLLTDWEVLSPDVCANAFAGEEGTTPHLEGLQAYRLDEKGAPQPIAAREWANWIVRELEACSERITATQTSHEDGYQQWRSESLGLLPAGVFVWRDEFEAAFLLEYGPESMRAQFDDEGYEQDRHNLNFDPQHGPRNDWETLVMEGFAPAQHQAAAPAPVEPVVTALTQEQRQAKRWQMCIDAELAMPTDTYAHLPRGIGKVAKELRITRQALQQDLNAHRERLFGK
;
A
#
# COMPACT_ATOMS: atom_id res chain seq x y z
N MET A 1 -8.60 1.12 -9.93
CA MET A 1 -8.16 0.10 -8.94
C MET A 1 -7.51 0.81 -7.74
N ASN A 2 -7.90 0.48 -6.50
CA ASN A 2 -7.23 1.07 -5.33
C ASN A 2 -5.79 0.55 -5.23
N VAL A 3 -4.80 1.46 -5.32
CA VAL A 3 -3.37 1.14 -5.32
C VAL A 3 -2.76 1.07 -3.91
N ILE A 4 -3.55 1.26 -2.86
CA ILE A 4 -3.08 1.12 -1.47
C ILE A 4 -2.98 -0.36 -1.09
N VAL A 5 -1.84 -0.73 -0.50
CA VAL A 5 -1.62 -2.04 0.11
C VAL A 5 -1.55 -1.90 1.63
N GLU A 6 -1.94 -2.95 2.35
CA GLU A 6 -1.83 -2.99 3.81
C GLU A 6 -0.68 -3.92 4.22
N ILE A 7 0.29 -3.38 4.95
CA ILE A 7 1.48 -4.10 5.41
C ILE A 7 1.55 -3.97 6.93
N ASN A 8 1.42 -5.10 7.64
CA ASN A 8 1.46 -5.15 9.10
C ASN A 8 0.49 -4.16 9.78
N GLY A 9 -0.69 -3.93 9.19
CA GLY A 9 -1.71 -3.02 9.71
C GLY A 9 -1.49 -1.54 9.39
N ARG A 10 -0.49 -1.20 8.57
CA ARG A 10 -0.22 0.16 8.11
C ARG A 10 -0.38 0.24 6.59
N GLN A 11 -0.97 1.34 6.11
CA GLN A 11 -1.17 1.57 4.69
C GLN A 11 0.14 1.97 4.02
N ALA A 12 0.41 1.37 2.87
CA ALA A 12 1.59 1.58 2.06
C ALA A 12 1.19 1.81 0.61
N ILE A 13 2.05 2.53 -0.10
CA ILE A 13 1.91 2.84 -1.52
C ILE A 13 3.05 2.12 -2.25
N PRO A 14 2.76 1.19 -3.17
CA PRO A 14 3.78 0.64 -4.07
C PRO A 14 4.50 1.79 -4.79
N VAL A 15 5.83 1.77 -4.86
CA VAL A 15 6.57 2.87 -5.51
C VAL A 15 6.17 3.03 -6.97
N ARG A 16 5.85 1.92 -7.66
CA ARG A 16 5.29 1.95 -9.02
C ARG A 16 3.94 2.67 -9.13
N ALA A 17 3.18 2.80 -8.05
CA ALA A 17 1.93 3.53 -8.06
C ALA A 17 2.12 5.05 -8.00
N ILE A 18 3.24 5.54 -7.45
CA ILE A 18 3.43 6.96 -7.14
C ILE A 18 3.24 7.88 -8.35
N PRO A 19 3.83 7.60 -9.53
CA PRO A 19 3.61 8.46 -10.71
C PRO A 19 2.14 8.52 -11.16
N LEU A 20 1.36 7.46 -10.91
CA LEU A 20 -0.05 7.39 -11.24
C LEU A 20 -0.92 8.18 -10.27
N LEU A 21 -0.46 8.39 -9.02
CA LEU A 21 -1.20 9.18 -8.03
C LEU A 21 -1.36 10.63 -8.45
N THR A 22 -0.45 11.13 -9.29
CA THR A 22 -0.44 12.53 -9.76
C THR A 22 -0.69 12.62 -11.26
N ASP A 23 -1.28 11.58 -11.88
CA ASP A 23 -1.49 11.50 -13.32
C ASP A 23 -0.24 11.79 -14.18
N TRP A 24 0.96 11.53 -13.63
CA TRP A 24 2.27 11.85 -14.20
C TRP A 24 2.58 13.34 -14.39
N GLU A 25 1.80 14.25 -13.78
CA GLU A 25 2.02 15.69 -13.95
C GLU A 25 3.20 16.24 -13.16
N VAL A 26 3.38 15.79 -11.90
CA VAL A 26 4.43 16.31 -11.01
C VAL A 26 5.42 15.26 -10.53
N LEU A 27 5.00 13.99 -10.48
CA LEU A 27 5.85 12.87 -10.12
C LEU A 27 5.93 11.87 -11.26
N SER A 28 7.14 11.70 -11.76
CA SER A 28 7.51 10.70 -12.75
C SER A 28 8.50 9.69 -12.14
N PRO A 29 8.71 8.50 -12.74
CA PRO A 29 9.60 7.47 -12.18
C PRO A 29 11.00 7.94 -11.82
N ASP A 30 11.62 8.76 -12.65
CA ASP A 30 12.94 9.38 -12.42
C ASP A 30 12.90 10.39 -11.26
N VAL A 31 11.90 11.26 -11.20
CA VAL A 31 11.71 12.18 -10.06
C VAL A 31 11.56 11.40 -8.76
N CYS A 32 10.79 10.32 -8.76
CA CYS A 32 10.63 9.44 -7.58
C CYS A 32 11.96 8.79 -7.20
N ALA A 33 12.67 8.21 -8.16
CA ALA A 33 13.94 7.53 -7.92
C ALA A 33 15.03 8.48 -7.37
N ASN A 34 15.11 9.70 -7.90
CA ASN A 34 16.03 10.73 -7.42
C ASN A 34 15.68 11.21 -6.00
N ALA A 35 14.39 11.39 -5.70
CA ALA A 35 13.94 11.72 -4.35
C ALA A 35 14.34 10.62 -3.34
N PHE A 36 14.15 9.34 -3.68
CA PHE A 36 14.59 8.22 -2.83
C PHE A 36 16.10 8.02 -2.76
N ALA A 37 16.83 8.49 -3.77
CA ALA A 37 18.29 8.57 -3.76
C ALA A 37 18.81 9.68 -2.84
N GLY A 38 17.93 10.57 -2.35
CA GLY A 38 18.32 11.73 -1.56
C GLY A 38 19.19 12.70 -2.37
N GLU A 39 19.01 12.74 -3.69
CA GLU A 39 19.68 13.70 -4.55
C GLU A 39 19.01 15.06 -4.37
N GLU A 40 19.82 16.08 -4.04
CA GLU A 40 19.33 17.45 -3.98
C GLU A 40 18.79 17.87 -5.35
N GLY A 41 17.53 18.27 -5.40
CA GLY A 41 16.82 18.42 -6.66
C GLY A 41 15.60 19.32 -6.56
N THR A 42 14.66 19.06 -7.47
CA THR A 42 13.47 19.88 -7.60
C THR A 42 12.43 19.62 -6.52
N THR A 43 12.51 18.51 -5.77
CA THR A 43 11.48 18.08 -4.82
C THR A 43 12.02 17.90 -3.39
N PRO A 44 12.52 18.96 -2.75
CA PRO A 44 13.26 18.90 -1.49
C PRO A 44 12.51 18.24 -0.34
N HIS A 45 11.18 18.34 -0.28
CA HIS A 45 10.42 17.72 0.80
C HIS A 45 10.18 16.22 0.60
N LEU A 46 10.41 15.69 -0.62
CA LEU A 46 10.41 14.25 -0.90
C LEU A 46 11.80 13.63 -0.82
N GLU A 47 12.86 14.44 -0.78
CA GLU A 47 14.25 13.97 -0.68
C GLU A 47 14.47 13.14 0.59
N GLY A 48 14.99 11.92 0.40
CA GLY A 48 15.25 11.00 1.49
C GLY A 48 14.01 10.33 2.07
N LEU A 49 12.83 10.45 1.43
CA LEU A 49 11.65 9.66 1.80
C LEU A 49 12.01 8.17 1.77
N GLN A 50 11.81 7.49 2.89
CA GLN A 50 12.29 6.12 3.04
C GLN A 50 11.38 5.14 2.29
N ALA A 51 11.94 4.49 1.27
CA ALA A 51 11.32 3.34 0.63
C ALA A 51 11.73 2.04 1.34
N TYR A 52 10.83 1.06 1.35
CA TYR A 52 10.97 -0.22 2.03
C TYR A 52 10.72 -1.37 1.07
N ARG A 53 11.34 -2.52 1.36
CA ARG A 53 10.95 -3.83 0.81
C ARG A 53 10.63 -4.78 1.95
N LEU A 54 9.84 -5.82 1.69
CA LEU A 54 9.65 -6.88 2.68
C LEU A 54 10.81 -7.89 2.62
N ASP A 55 11.29 -8.33 3.78
CA ASP A 55 12.13 -9.53 3.85
C ASP A 55 11.30 -10.82 3.79
N GLU A 56 11.97 -11.98 3.81
CA GLU A 56 11.34 -13.31 3.77
C GLU A 56 10.31 -13.54 4.89
N LYS A 57 10.39 -12.78 5.99
CA LYS A 57 9.47 -12.88 7.13
C LYS A 57 8.36 -11.85 7.07
N GLY A 58 8.29 -11.04 6.01
CA GLY A 58 7.33 -9.95 5.87
C GLY A 58 7.65 -8.73 6.73
N ALA A 59 8.89 -8.60 7.22
CA ALA A 59 9.30 -7.40 7.95
C ALA A 59 9.80 -6.32 6.95
N PRO A 60 9.36 -5.06 7.11
CA PRO A 60 9.85 -3.94 6.31
C PRO A 60 11.34 -3.70 6.54
N GLN A 61 12.12 -3.71 5.46
CA GLN A 61 13.54 -3.38 5.43
C GLN A 61 13.74 -2.11 4.61
N PRO A 62 14.42 -1.08 5.15
CA PRO A 62 14.68 0.14 4.42
C PRO A 62 15.63 -0.11 3.26
N ILE A 63 15.35 0.51 2.12
CA ILE A 63 16.23 0.53 0.96
C ILE A 63 17.17 1.73 1.12
N ALA A 64 18.47 1.49 1.00
CA ALA A 64 19.44 2.56 1.14
C ALA A 64 19.40 3.51 -0.06
N ALA A 65 19.53 4.82 0.18
CA ALA A 65 19.62 5.85 -0.86
C ALA A 65 20.65 5.53 -1.96
N ARG A 66 21.81 4.98 -1.56
CA ARG A 66 22.85 4.54 -2.50
C ARG A 66 22.39 3.44 -3.47
N GLU A 67 21.40 2.64 -3.11
CA GLU A 67 20.87 1.59 -3.98
C GLU A 67 20.00 2.22 -5.09
N TRP A 68 19.15 3.19 -4.73
CA TRP A 68 18.41 4.01 -5.70
C TRP A 68 19.35 4.71 -6.67
N ALA A 69 20.33 5.45 -6.14
CA ALA A 69 21.28 6.23 -6.93
C ALA A 69 22.10 5.37 -7.91
N ASN A 70 22.55 4.19 -7.49
CA ASN A 70 23.49 3.40 -8.29
C ASN A 70 22.84 2.43 -9.27
N TRP A 71 21.59 2.02 -9.02
CA TRP A 71 20.90 1.00 -9.84
C TRP A 71 19.67 1.58 -10.53
N ILE A 72 18.72 2.12 -9.77
CA ILE A 72 17.41 2.51 -10.31
C ILE A 72 17.50 3.80 -11.13
N VAL A 73 18.16 4.84 -10.59
CA VAL A 73 18.35 6.12 -11.30
C VAL A 73 19.09 5.91 -12.61
N ARG A 74 20.18 5.12 -12.58
CA ARG A 74 20.97 4.81 -13.79
C ARG A 74 20.21 3.99 -14.83
N GLU A 75 19.38 3.03 -14.41
CA GLU A 75 18.54 2.27 -15.34
C GLU A 75 17.51 3.17 -16.03
N LEU A 76 16.91 4.10 -15.29
CA LEU A 76 15.98 5.10 -15.84
C LEU A 76 16.69 6.06 -16.81
N GLU A 77 17.89 6.54 -16.47
CA GLU A 77 18.71 7.38 -17.34
C GLU A 77 19.06 6.65 -18.65
N ALA A 78 19.56 5.41 -18.56
CA ALA A 78 19.87 4.59 -19.74
C ALA A 78 18.62 4.29 -20.60
N CYS A 79 17.44 4.15 -19.99
CA CYS A 79 16.18 4.01 -20.70
C CYS A 79 15.85 5.28 -21.52
N SER A 80 15.93 6.45 -20.88
CA SER A 80 15.72 7.75 -21.52
C SER A 80 16.70 7.98 -22.68
N GLU A 81 17.98 7.70 -22.50
CA GLU A 81 19.01 7.83 -23.55
C GLU A 81 18.71 6.92 -24.75
N ARG A 82 18.38 5.65 -24.49
CA ARG A 82 18.03 4.69 -25.55
C ARG A 82 16.81 5.15 -26.35
N ILE A 83 15.75 5.57 -25.67
CA ILE A 83 14.52 6.02 -26.33
C ILE A 83 14.81 7.27 -27.16
N THR A 84 15.50 8.26 -26.57
CA THR A 84 15.88 9.50 -27.25
C THR A 84 16.70 9.25 -28.51
N ALA A 85 17.61 8.26 -28.49
CA ALA A 85 18.43 7.90 -29.64
C ALA A 85 17.61 7.27 -30.79
N THR A 86 16.43 6.71 -30.52
CA THR A 86 15.63 5.96 -31.50
C THR A 86 14.25 6.54 -31.81
N GLN A 87 13.79 7.54 -31.04
CA GLN A 87 12.42 8.04 -31.15
C GLN A 87 12.18 8.75 -32.50
N THR A 88 11.03 8.47 -33.09
CA THR A 88 10.59 9.12 -34.34
C THR A 88 10.07 10.54 -34.08
N SER A 89 9.42 10.75 -32.94
CA SER A 89 8.92 12.02 -32.47
C SER A 89 9.03 12.11 -30.94
N HIS A 90 8.92 13.32 -30.40
CA HIS A 90 8.91 13.52 -28.96
C HIS A 90 7.75 12.77 -28.28
N GLU A 91 6.54 12.84 -28.86
CA GLU A 91 5.36 12.19 -28.26
C GLU A 91 5.47 10.67 -28.29
N ASP A 92 5.97 10.09 -29.39
CA ASP A 92 6.18 8.64 -29.47
C ASP A 92 7.20 8.18 -28.42
N GLY A 93 8.31 8.92 -28.30
CA GLY A 93 9.33 8.66 -27.28
C GLY A 93 8.78 8.82 -25.86
N TYR A 94 7.97 9.83 -25.62
CA TYR A 94 7.35 10.06 -24.31
C TYR A 94 6.37 8.95 -23.93
N GLN A 95 5.50 8.50 -24.84
CA GLN A 95 4.59 7.39 -24.57
C GLN A 95 5.33 6.07 -24.36
N GLN A 96 6.39 5.82 -25.14
CA GLN A 96 7.27 4.68 -24.93
C GLN A 96 7.94 4.75 -23.55
N TRP A 97 8.45 5.93 -23.18
CA TRP A 97 9.11 6.15 -21.89
C TRP A 97 8.16 5.91 -20.73
N ARG A 98 6.93 6.44 -20.76
CA ARG A 98 5.93 6.19 -19.70
C ARG A 98 5.64 4.69 -19.53
N SER A 99 5.55 3.95 -20.64
CA SER A 99 5.29 2.51 -20.63
C SER A 99 6.45 1.69 -20.05
N GLU A 100 7.70 2.04 -20.40
CA GLU A 100 8.90 1.30 -20.00
C GLU A 100 9.40 1.69 -18.60
N SER A 101 9.47 2.99 -18.30
CA SER A 101 10.02 3.53 -17.05
C SER A 101 9.29 3.05 -15.79
N LEU A 102 7.97 2.85 -15.88
CA LEU A 102 7.17 2.35 -14.77
C LEU A 102 7.65 0.98 -14.27
N GLY A 103 8.10 0.12 -15.19
CA GLY A 103 8.61 -1.22 -14.86
C GLY A 103 10.02 -1.23 -14.29
N LEU A 104 10.79 -0.15 -14.51
CA LEU A 104 12.15 0.01 -13.98
C LEU A 104 12.16 0.41 -12.51
N LEU A 105 11.07 0.97 -11.99
CA LEU A 105 10.88 1.07 -10.55
C LEU A 105 10.79 -0.35 -9.96
N PRO A 106 11.41 -0.61 -8.79
CA PRO A 106 11.51 -1.97 -8.26
C PRO A 106 10.15 -2.52 -7.80
N ALA A 107 9.88 -3.78 -8.15
CA ALA A 107 8.70 -4.51 -7.69
C ALA A 107 8.76 -4.79 -6.18
N GLY A 108 7.60 -4.87 -5.50
CA GLY A 108 7.51 -5.17 -4.07
C GLY A 108 8.11 -4.09 -3.14
N VAL A 109 8.43 -2.93 -3.69
CA VAL A 109 8.98 -1.78 -2.96
C VAL A 109 7.90 -0.73 -2.74
N PHE A 110 7.80 -0.21 -1.52
CA PHE A 110 6.75 0.70 -1.09
C PHE A 110 7.28 1.84 -0.24
N VAL A 111 6.47 2.89 -0.10
CA VAL A 111 6.58 3.91 0.94
C VAL A 111 5.37 3.82 1.86
N TRP A 112 5.50 4.28 3.10
CA TRP A 112 4.34 4.39 3.98
C TRP A 112 3.45 5.54 3.51
N ARG A 113 2.14 5.30 3.46
CA ARG A 113 1.18 6.25 2.90
C ARG A 113 1.20 7.58 3.66
N ASP A 114 1.17 7.53 4.98
CA ASP A 114 1.15 8.71 5.85
C ASP A 114 2.44 9.52 5.76
N GLU A 115 3.59 8.86 5.60
CA GLU A 115 4.87 9.54 5.38
C GLU A 115 4.91 10.22 4.01
N PHE A 116 4.45 9.52 2.96
CA PHE A 116 4.37 10.08 1.61
C PHE A 116 3.39 11.25 1.54
N GLU A 117 2.17 11.13 2.08
CA GLU A 117 1.17 12.20 2.08
C GLU A 117 1.69 13.45 2.81
N ALA A 118 2.36 13.28 3.96
CA ALA A 118 2.95 14.39 4.69
C ALA A 118 4.05 15.10 3.88
N ALA A 119 4.96 14.34 3.28
CA ALA A 119 6.04 14.87 2.45
C ALA A 119 5.49 15.56 1.18
N PHE A 120 4.51 14.93 0.53
CA PHE A 120 3.84 15.47 -0.65
C PHE A 120 3.10 16.78 -0.35
N LEU A 121 2.40 16.86 0.79
CA LEU A 121 1.68 18.07 1.19
C LEU A 121 2.65 19.24 1.45
N LEU A 122 3.83 18.98 2.01
CA LEU A 122 4.85 20.01 2.20
C LEU A 122 5.43 20.49 0.86
N GLU A 123 5.62 19.57 -0.10
CA GLU A 123 6.17 19.90 -1.41
C GLU A 123 5.16 20.63 -2.31
N TYR A 124 3.94 20.10 -2.40
CA TYR A 124 2.97 20.44 -3.44
C TYR A 124 1.63 20.93 -2.89
N GLY A 125 1.41 20.87 -1.58
CA GLY A 125 0.15 21.27 -0.96
C GLY A 125 -0.09 22.78 -1.02
N PRO A 126 -1.29 23.24 -0.63
CA PRO A 126 -1.67 24.65 -0.70
C PRO A 126 -0.83 25.56 0.20
N GLU A 127 -0.17 25.00 1.23
CA GLU A 127 0.74 25.73 2.12
C GLU A 127 2.21 25.59 1.71
N SER A 128 2.51 24.86 0.63
CA SER A 128 3.87 24.66 0.15
C SER A 128 4.52 25.96 -0.33
N MET A 129 5.85 26.01 -0.32
CA MET A 129 6.60 27.11 -0.94
C MET A 129 6.20 27.28 -2.41
N ARG A 130 5.97 26.18 -3.14
CA ARG A 130 5.52 26.23 -4.54
C ARG A 130 4.21 26.99 -4.70
N ALA A 131 3.22 26.69 -3.86
CA ALA A 131 1.94 27.39 -3.88
C ALA A 131 2.06 28.87 -3.47
N GLN A 132 2.96 29.19 -2.53
CA GLN A 132 3.14 30.56 -2.02
C GLN A 132 3.88 31.49 -3.00
N PHE A 133 4.76 30.94 -3.85
CA PHE A 133 5.57 31.71 -4.80
C PHE A 133 5.07 31.64 -6.25
N ASP A 134 3.95 30.96 -6.49
CA ASP A 134 3.29 30.95 -7.80
C ASP A 134 2.20 32.05 -7.84
N ASP A 135 2.52 33.14 -8.53
CA ASP A 135 1.83 34.43 -8.43
C ASP A 135 0.40 34.40 -9.04
N GLU A 136 0.13 33.53 -10.03
CA GLU A 136 -1.19 33.42 -10.69
C GLU A 136 -1.54 32.00 -11.21
N GLY A 137 -0.67 30.98 -11.03
CA GLY A 137 -0.75 29.69 -11.73
C GLY A 137 -0.99 28.43 -10.89
N TYR A 138 -1.08 28.53 -9.56
CA TYR A 138 -1.19 27.35 -8.71
C TYR A 138 -2.57 26.69 -8.83
N GLU A 139 -2.63 25.59 -9.58
CA GLU A 139 -3.81 24.74 -9.69
C GLU A 139 -3.77 23.66 -8.61
N GLN A 140 -4.50 23.88 -7.51
CA GLN A 140 -4.57 22.92 -6.39
C GLN A 140 -5.01 21.52 -6.85
N ASP A 141 -5.91 21.44 -7.82
CA ASP A 141 -6.46 20.17 -8.29
C ASP A 141 -5.40 19.26 -8.95
N ARG A 142 -4.34 19.81 -9.54
CA ARG A 142 -3.20 19.05 -10.09
C ARG A 142 -2.37 18.33 -9.04
N HIS A 143 -2.57 18.70 -7.77
CA HIS A 143 -1.84 18.16 -6.62
C HIS A 143 -2.73 17.27 -5.74
N ASN A 144 -3.91 16.86 -6.23
CA ASN A 144 -4.73 15.88 -5.55
C ASN A 144 -4.24 14.46 -5.83
N LEU A 145 -3.91 13.70 -4.79
CA LEU A 145 -3.48 12.32 -4.92
C LEU A 145 -4.67 11.41 -5.30
N ASN A 146 -4.60 10.80 -6.49
CA ASN A 146 -5.56 9.82 -6.97
C ASN A 146 -5.15 8.40 -6.58
N PHE A 147 -5.71 7.88 -5.48
CA PHE A 147 -5.46 6.51 -5.01
C PHE A 147 -6.25 5.42 -5.76
N ASP A 148 -7.12 5.80 -6.70
CA ASP A 148 -7.87 4.87 -7.54
C ASP A 148 -7.70 5.22 -9.02
N PRO A 149 -6.47 5.18 -9.56
CA PRO A 149 -6.22 5.47 -10.97
C PRO A 149 -7.03 4.51 -11.85
N GLN A 150 -7.66 5.08 -12.89
CA GLN A 150 -8.46 4.35 -13.87
C GLN A 150 -7.67 4.03 -15.14
N HIS A 151 -6.53 4.70 -15.33
CA HIS A 151 -5.70 4.61 -16.51
C HIS A 151 -4.22 4.54 -16.13
N GLY A 152 -3.44 3.85 -16.97
CA GLY A 152 -1.99 3.78 -16.87
C GLY A 152 -1.36 3.73 -18.25
N PRO A 153 -0.02 3.82 -18.35
CA PRO A 153 0.68 3.98 -19.63
C PRO A 153 0.74 2.70 -20.48
N ARG A 154 0.21 1.58 -19.96
CA ARG A 154 0.18 0.26 -20.61
C ARG A 154 -1.00 -0.56 -20.11
N ASN A 155 -1.48 -1.52 -20.89
CA ASN A 155 -2.72 -2.27 -20.58
C ASN A 155 -2.66 -3.12 -19.30
N ASP A 156 -1.47 -3.55 -18.90
CA ASP A 156 -1.18 -4.41 -17.74
C ASP A 156 -0.60 -3.62 -16.55
N TRP A 157 -0.77 -2.29 -16.54
CA TRP A 157 -0.21 -1.42 -15.50
C TRP A 157 -0.61 -1.84 -14.08
N GLU A 158 -1.85 -2.31 -13.89
CA GLU A 158 -2.36 -2.77 -12.59
C GLU A 158 -1.53 -3.93 -12.03
N THR A 159 -1.29 -4.94 -12.88
CA THR A 159 -0.46 -6.11 -12.56
C THR A 159 0.98 -5.68 -12.26
N LEU A 160 1.52 -4.76 -13.06
CA LEU A 160 2.88 -4.26 -12.89
C LEU A 160 3.06 -3.52 -11.56
N VAL A 161 2.09 -2.69 -11.16
CA VAL A 161 2.12 -1.95 -9.90
C VAL A 161 2.08 -2.88 -8.69
N MET A 162 1.26 -3.93 -8.77
CA MET A 162 1.05 -4.89 -7.67
C MET A 162 2.08 -6.03 -7.64
N GLU A 163 3.00 -6.08 -8.60
CA GLU A 163 4.09 -7.06 -8.62
C GLU A 163 4.92 -6.97 -7.33
N GLY A 164 5.19 -8.11 -6.70
CA GLY A 164 5.90 -8.20 -5.43
C GLY A 164 5.04 -7.89 -4.18
N PHE A 165 3.78 -7.46 -4.35
CA PHE A 165 2.79 -7.30 -3.27
C PHE A 165 1.72 -8.39 -3.26
N ALA A 166 1.71 -9.25 -4.28
CA ALA A 166 0.91 -10.46 -4.26
C ALA A 166 1.22 -11.22 -2.96
N PRO A 167 0.20 -11.72 -2.25
CA PRO A 167 0.42 -12.41 -0.99
C PRO A 167 1.39 -13.55 -1.24
N ALA A 168 2.54 -13.51 -0.56
CA ALA A 168 3.38 -14.67 -0.40
C ALA A 168 2.48 -15.75 0.23
N GLN A 169 1.97 -16.66 -0.62
CA GLN A 169 1.63 -17.99 -0.15
C GLN A 169 2.92 -18.47 0.52
N HIS A 170 2.88 -18.56 1.84
CA HIS A 170 3.96 -19.08 2.66
C HIS A 170 4.61 -20.24 1.91
N GLN A 171 5.88 -20.09 1.52
CA GLN A 171 6.75 -21.23 1.28
C GLN A 171 6.93 -21.93 2.63
N ALA A 172 5.92 -22.72 3.02
CA ALA A 172 6.13 -23.82 3.93
C ALA A 172 6.77 -24.93 3.10
N ALA A 173 7.96 -25.34 3.54
CA ALA A 173 8.69 -26.50 3.05
C ALA A 173 7.75 -27.68 2.79
N ALA A 174 8.05 -28.45 1.74
CA ALA A 174 7.30 -29.63 1.33
C ALA A 174 6.93 -30.54 2.51
N PRO A 175 5.69 -31.04 2.51
CA PRO A 175 5.52 -32.48 2.59
C PRO A 175 4.63 -33.03 1.47
N ALA A 176 4.75 -34.34 1.31
CA ALA A 176 4.15 -35.27 0.35
C ALA A 176 2.64 -35.08 0.05
N PRO A 177 2.13 -35.68 -1.06
CA PRO A 177 0.86 -35.29 -1.66
C PRO A 177 -0.37 -35.83 -0.93
N VAL A 178 -1.52 -35.24 -1.33
CA VAL A 178 -2.95 -35.61 -1.25
C VAL A 178 -3.90 -34.98 -0.18
N GLU A 179 -4.88 -34.24 -0.74
CA GLU A 179 -6.27 -33.88 -0.33
C GLU A 179 -6.55 -32.59 0.49
N PRO A 180 -7.79 -32.04 0.45
CA PRO A 180 -8.16 -30.84 -0.31
C PRO A 180 -8.41 -29.58 0.55
N VAL A 181 -8.41 -28.44 -0.14
CA VAL A 181 -8.79 -27.06 0.24
C VAL A 181 -9.62 -26.89 1.52
N VAL A 182 -9.08 -26.18 2.51
CA VAL A 182 -9.86 -25.55 3.59
C VAL A 182 -9.92 -24.05 3.33
N THR A 183 -11.10 -23.59 2.95
CA THR A 183 -11.45 -22.17 2.74
C THR A 183 -11.14 -21.33 3.97
N ALA A 184 -10.46 -20.20 3.78
CA ALA A 184 -10.33 -19.19 4.81
C ALA A 184 -11.72 -18.73 5.25
N LEU A 185 -12.01 -18.85 6.56
CA LEU A 185 -13.32 -18.48 7.10
C LEU A 185 -13.56 -16.98 6.85
N THR A 186 -14.71 -16.66 6.26
CA THR A 186 -15.12 -15.26 6.08
C THR A 186 -15.21 -14.56 7.43
N GLN A 187 -15.14 -13.22 7.43
CA GLN A 187 -15.26 -12.41 8.66
C GLN A 187 -16.49 -12.79 9.50
N GLU A 188 -17.59 -13.15 8.83
CA GLU A 188 -18.84 -13.59 9.45
C GLU A 188 -18.73 -14.97 10.11
N GLN A 189 -18.07 -15.91 9.43
CA GLN A 189 -17.81 -17.24 9.97
C GLN A 189 -16.85 -17.19 11.16
N ARG A 190 -15.87 -16.28 11.14
CA ARG A 190 -14.98 -16.01 12.27
C ARG A 190 -15.75 -15.46 13.48
N GLN A 191 -16.65 -14.51 13.26
CA GLN A 191 -17.50 -13.93 14.30
C GLN A 191 -18.45 -14.97 14.92
N ALA A 192 -19.12 -15.77 14.09
CA ALA A 192 -19.99 -16.86 14.55
C ALA A 192 -19.23 -17.92 15.34
N LYS A 193 -18.03 -18.31 14.88
CA LYS A 193 -17.17 -19.27 15.59
C LYS A 193 -16.73 -18.74 16.97
N ARG A 194 -16.36 -17.46 17.07
CA ARG A 194 -15.98 -16.82 18.34
C ARG A 194 -17.16 -16.70 19.30
N TRP A 195 -18.36 -16.47 18.79
CA TRP A 195 -19.60 -16.51 19.56
C TRP A 195 -19.89 -17.92 20.10
N GLN A 196 -19.76 -18.94 19.25
CA GLN A 196 -19.95 -20.34 19.65
C GLN A 196 -18.96 -20.76 20.73
N MET A 197 -17.68 -20.38 20.62
CA MET A 197 -16.68 -20.68 21.65
C MET A 197 -16.98 -20.03 23.01
N CYS A 198 -17.69 -18.90 23.03
CA CYS A 198 -18.15 -18.32 24.29
C CYS A 198 -19.28 -19.15 24.91
N ILE A 199 -20.19 -19.70 24.09
CA ILE A 199 -21.24 -20.62 24.54
C ILE A 199 -20.63 -21.93 25.05
N ASP A 200 -19.66 -22.48 24.33
CA ASP A 200 -18.95 -23.72 24.69
C ASP A 200 -18.13 -23.54 25.99
N ALA A 201 -17.67 -22.32 26.27
CA ALA A 201 -17.03 -21.93 27.54
C ALA A 201 -18.05 -21.64 28.67
N GLU A 202 -19.31 -22.05 28.50
CA GLU A 202 -20.43 -21.87 29.44
C GLU A 202 -20.69 -20.40 29.82
N LEU A 203 -20.34 -19.44 28.93
CA LEU A 203 -20.62 -18.03 29.16
C LEU A 203 -22.06 -17.71 28.76
N ALA A 204 -22.81 -17.08 29.67
CA ALA A 204 -24.15 -16.57 29.38
C ALA A 204 -24.06 -15.37 28.42
N MET A 205 -24.23 -15.63 27.13
CA MET A 205 -24.17 -14.62 26.08
C MET A 205 -25.45 -13.76 26.09
N PRO A 206 -25.35 -12.42 26.13
CA PRO A 206 -26.50 -11.54 26.16
C PRO A 206 -27.21 -11.49 24.80
N THR A 207 -28.54 -11.56 24.83
CA THR A 207 -29.40 -11.37 23.66
C THR A 207 -29.80 -9.92 23.43
N ASP A 208 -29.57 -9.06 24.43
CA ASP A 208 -29.80 -7.61 24.35
C ASP A 208 -28.53 -6.90 23.81
N THR A 209 -28.69 -6.09 22.77
CA THR A 209 -27.65 -5.31 22.10
C THR A 209 -26.99 -4.28 23.03
N TYR A 210 -27.65 -3.87 24.11
CA TYR A 210 -27.11 -2.89 25.08
C TYR A 210 -26.57 -3.52 26.37
N ALA A 211 -26.78 -4.83 26.57
CA ALA A 211 -26.27 -5.51 27.75
C ALA A 211 -24.73 -5.67 27.70
N HIS A 212 -24.10 -5.65 28.87
CA HIS A 212 -22.66 -5.90 28.99
C HIS A 212 -22.34 -7.38 28.72
N LEU A 213 -21.22 -7.64 28.03
CA LEU A 213 -20.71 -8.99 27.81
C LEU A 213 -20.29 -9.66 29.14
N PRO A 214 -20.42 -10.99 29.26
CA PRO A 214 -20.21 -11.71 30.51
C PRO A 214 -18.77 -11.58 31.04
N ARG A 215 -18.64 -11.58 32.37
CA ARG A 215 -17.35 -11.60 33.06
C ARG A 215 -16.69 -12.97 32.85
N GLY A 216 -15.90 -13.10 31.80
CA GLY A 216 -15.26 -14.37 31.41
C GLY A 216 -14.67 -14.37 30.01
N ILE A 217 -15.14 -13.47 29.13
CA ILE A 217 -14.63 -13.33 27.75
C ILE A 217 -13.12 -13.10 27.67
N GLY A 218 -12.49 -12.58 28.73
CA GLY A 218 -11.02 -12.43 28.79
C GLY A 218 -10.26 -13.76 28.77
N LYS A 219 -10.84 -14.84 29.33
CA LYS A 219 -10.24 -16.18 29.27
C LYS A 219 -10.32 -16.74 27.84
N VAL A 220 -11.47 -16.59 27.20
CA VAL A 220 -11.68 -16.98 25.80
C VAL A 220 -10.78 -16.17 24.85
N ALA A 221 -10.61 -14.87 25.09
CA ALA A 221 -9.68 -14.03 24.34
C ALA A 221 -8.22 -14.50 24.48
N LYS A 222 -7.82 -14.90 25.69
CA LYS A 222 -6.48 -15.45 25.96
C LYS A 222 -6.26 -16.80 25.27
N GLU A 223 -7.27 -17.67 25.28
CA GLU A 223 -7.23 -18.96 24.57
C GLU A 223 -7.16 -18.78 23.05
N LEU A 224 -7.88 -17.79 22.53
CA LEU A 224 -7.84 -17.37 21.12
C LEU A 224 -6.61 -16.56 20.74
N ARG A 225 -5.73 -16.21 21.69
CA ARG A 225 -4.56 -15.34 21.50
C ARG A 225 -4.89 -13.99 20.84
N ILE A 226 -6.06 -13.44 21.13
CA ILE A 226 -6.50 -12.12 20.66
C ILE A 226 -6.70 -11.17 21.83
N THR A 227 -6.71 -9.86 21.54
CA THR A 227 -7.04 -8.88 22.58
C THR A 227 -8.50 -9.01 22.99
N ARG A 228 -8.78 -8.73 24.27
CA ARG A 228 -10.16 -8.70 24.79
C ARG A 228 -11.04 -7.74 24.00
N GLN A 229 -10.48 -6.61 23.55
CA GLN A 229 -11.18 -5.61 22.75
C GLN A 229 -11.55 -6.14 21.35
N ALA A 230 -10.65 -6.87 20.68
CA ALA A 230 -10.94 -7.49 19.39
C ALA A 230 -12.02 -8.57 19.48
N LEU A 231 -12.00 -9.40 20.54
CA LEU A 231 -13.06 -10.35 20.80
C LEU A 231 -14.40 -9.64 21.06
N GLN A 232 -14.40 -8.57 21.85
CA GLN A 232 -15.59 -7.79 22.15
C GLN A 232 -16.19 -7.14 20.89
N GLN A 233 -15.38 -6.62 19.98
CA GLN A 233 -15.86 -6.08 18.70
C GLN A 233 -16.54 -7.16 17.85
N ASP A 234 -15.93 -8.34 17.72
CA ASP A 234 -16.52 -9.44 16.94
C ASP A 234 -17.82 -9.98 17.57
N LEU A 235 -17.88 -10.10 18.91
CA LEU A 235 -19.08 -10.54 19.61
C LEU A 235 -20.21 -9.50 19.49
N ASN A 236 -19.88 -8.22 19.57
CA ASN A 236 -20.86 -7.14 19.39
C ASN A 236 -21.40 -7.11 17.96
N ALA A 237 -20.54 -7.22 16.95
CA ALA A 237 -20.95 -7.27 15.54
C ALA A 237 -21.83 -8.50 15.24
N HIS A 238 -21.48 -9.66 15.80
CA HIS A 238 -22.30 -10.87 15.67
C HIS A 238 -23.67 -10.72 16.36
N ARG A 239 -23.69 -10.14 17.57
CA ARG A 239 -24.91 -9.87 18.33
C ARG A 239 -25.84 -8.89 17.64
N GLU A 240 -25.30 -7.76 17.18
CA GLU A 240 -26.06 -6.73 16.45
C GLU A 240 -26.71 -7.32 15.19
N ARG A 241 -26.02 -8.24 14.51
CA ARG A 241 -26.60 -8.97 13.38
C ARG A 241 -27.71 -9.95 13.77
N LEU A 242 -27.60 -10.63 14.92
CA LEU A 242 -28.60 -11.61 15.36
C LEU A 242 -29.82 -10.97 16.05
N PHE A 243 -29.63 -9.86 16.76
CA PHE A 243 -30.62 -9.28 17.68
C PHE A 243 -30.84 -7.77 17.51
N GLY A 244 -30.11 -7.11 16.61
CA GLY A 244 -30.33 -5.70 16.25
C GLY A 244 -31.62 -5.53 15.46
N LYS A 245 -32.73 -5.33 16.18
CA LYS A 245 -33.98 -4.79 15.67
C LYS A 245 -34.23 -3.42 16.27
#